data_AF-A0A9E3FJ86-F1
#
_entry.id   AF-A0A9E3FJ86-F1
#
_cell.length_a   1.000
_cell.length_b   1.000
_cell.length_c   1.000
_cell.angle_alpha   90.00
_cell.angle_beta   90.00
_cell.angle_gamma   90.00
#
_symmetry.space_group_name_H-M   'P 1'
#
loop_
_entity.id
_entity.type
_entity.pdbx_description
1 polymer ?
#
loop_
_entity_poly.entity_id
_entity_poly.type
_entity_poly.pdbx_seq_one_letter_code
_entity_poly.pdbx_strand_id
1 'polypeptide(L)'
;MRTKRSLVASVAAGCAFALAAPAPQSASAQQTPAGSPVAAAQPAVSPKHKAAFDAFEARVKDYVSLREGIEDKMPKLSKEAKPEEIEAHKTAFQEAVRSARASAKQGDLFVPELAAHIREVIKSETPPRVKQEVRETVKESEVKAVPVRVNYPYPDTQELLDMPPTLLLRLPQLPKQVRYRYVGRNLLLVDRENGLILDFMTDALP
;
A
#
# COMPACT_ATOMS: atom_id res chain seq x y z
N MET A 1 45.45 24.05 -30.78
CA MET A 1 45.44 25.12 -29.76
C MET A 1 44.91 26.40 -30.39
N ARG A 2 44.22 27.23 -29.58
CA ARG A 2 43.65 28.57 -29.84
C ARG A 2 42.36 28.62 -30.66
N THR A 3 41.21 28.57 -29.98
CA THR A 3 40.40 29.70 -29.47
C THR A 3 39.85 30.62 -30.56
N LYS A 4 38.52 30.56 -30.76
CA LYS A 4 37.75 31.55 -31.52
C LYS A 4 36.95 32.44 -30.57
N ARG A 5 36.95 33.70 -30.95
CA ARG A 5 36.42 34.89 -30.28
C ARG A 5 34.91 35.04 -30.48
N SER A 6 34.33 35.73 -29.50
CA SER A 6 33.02 36.38 -29.47
C SER A 6 32.76 37.36 -30.62
N LEU A 7 31.49 37.55 -31.00
CA LEU A 7 30.81 38.82 -31.38
C LEU A 7 29.34 38.48 -31.78
N VAL A 8 28.26 38.98 -31.15
CA VAL A 8 27.62 40.33 -31.16
C VAL A 8 26.46 40.48 -32.17
N ALA A 9 25.34 40.99 -31.62
CA ALA A 9 24.26 41.84 -32.15
C ALA A 9 23.35 41.40 -33.34
N SER A 10 22.06 41.24 -33.01
CA SER A 10 20.93 42.15 -33.31
C SER A 10 20.86 42.89 -34.65
N VAL A 11 19.79 42.67 -35.44
CA VAL A 11 19.04 43.57 -36.38
C VAL A 11 17.83 42.73 -36.88
N ALA A 12 16.56 43.00 -36.56
CA ALA A 12 15.60 44.03 -37.01
C ALA A 12 15.07 43.93 -38.46
N ALA A 13 13.73 43.91 -38.56
CA ALA A 13 12.84 44.45 -39.60
C ALA A 13 12.72 43.79 -41.01
N GLY A 14 11.46 43.64 -41.45
CA GLY A 14 11.04 44.13 -42.77
C GLY A 14 10.43 43.11 -43.76
N CYS A 15 9.11 43.18 -43.90
CA CYS A 15 8.22 42.86 -45.04
C CYS A 15 8.81 42.32 -46.36
N ALA A 16 8.17 41.30 -46.95
CA ALA A 16 7.50 41.37 -48.28
C ALA A 16 6.93 40.02 -48.77
N PHE A 17 5.72 40.09 -49.32
CA PHE A 17 5.05 39.30 -50.37
C PHE A 17 5.71 38.01 -50.92
N ALA A 18 4.95 36.90 -50.97
CA ALA A 18 4.82 36.04 -52.16
C ALA A 18 3.76 34.91 -52.03
N LEU A 19 2.87 34.85 -53.03
CA LEU A 19 2.32 33.69 -53.75
C LEU A 19 2.04 32.32 -53.04
N ALA A 20 0.74 32.01 -52.98
CA ALA A 20 0.05 30.76 -53.35
C ALA A 20 0.76 29.38 -53.26
N ALA A 21 0.26 28.53 -52.35
CA ALA A 21 0.02 27.08 -52.51
C ALA A 21 -0.84 26.55 -51.33
N PRO A 22 -1.70 25.52 -51.51
CA PRO A 22 -2.64 25.09 -50.48
C PRO A 22 -1.97 24.23 -49.42
N ALA A 23 -2.09 24.62 -48.14
CA ALA A 23 -1.67 23.81 -47.00
C ALA A 23 -2.77 22.79 -46.63
N PRO A 24 -2.41 21.56 -46.22
CA PRO A 24 -3.35 20.55 -45.77
C PRO A 24 -4.02 20.97 -44.46
N GLN A 25 -5.29 20.62 -44.33
CA GLN A 25 -6.15 20.87 -43.17
C GLN A 25 -5.44 20.52 -41.87
N SER A 26 -5.20 21.52 -41.02
CA SER A 26 -4.83 21.31 -39.63
C SER A 26 -6.03 20.70 -38.90
N ALA A 27 -5.88 19.46 -38.45
CA ALA A 27 -6.79 18.81 -37.53
C ALA A 27 -6.89 19.66 -36.26
N SER A 28 -8.07 20.23 -36.01
CA SER A 28 -8.41 20.82 -34.73
C SER A 28 -8.62 19.68 -33.74
N ALA A 29 -7.52 19.19 -33.15
CA ALA A 29 -7.59 18.41 -31.93
C ALA A 29 -7.91 19.39 -30.79
N GLN A 30 -9.20 19.49 -30.45
CA GLN A 30 -9.65 20.09 -29.21
C GLN A 30 -8.87 19.45 -28.05
N GLN A 31 -8.00 20.23 -27.42
CA GLN A 31 -7.43 19.91 -26.13
C GLN A 31 -8.55 19.96 -25.09
N THR A 32 -9.08 18.80 -24.71
CA THR A 32 -9.78 18.67 -23.42
C THR A 32 -8.75 18.88 -22.31
N PRO A 33 -9.00 19.80 -21.35
CA PRO A 33 -8.12 20.00 -20.22
C PRO A 33 -8.07 18.73 -19.37
N ALA A 34 -6.84 18.34 -19.03
CA ALA A 34 -6.53 17.22 -18.17
C ALA A 34 -7.36 17.30 -16.88
N GLY A 35 -8.19 16.27 -16.68
CA GLY A 35 -8.93 16.09 -15.45
C GLY A 35 -7.96 15.93 -14.28
N SER A 36 -8.25 16.66 -13.20
CA SER A 36 -7.75 16.43 -11.86
C SER A 36 -7.75 14.94 -11.50
N PRO A 37 -6.85 14.46 -10.62
CA PRO A 37 -6.89 13.08 -10.18
C PRO A 37 -8.22 12.84 -9.48
N VAL A 38 -9.06 12.01 -10.08
CA VAL A 38 -10.25 11.46 -9.44
C VAL A 38 -9.72 10.61 -8.29
N ALA A 39 -9.72 11.17 -7.08
CA ALA A 39 -9.76 10.36 -5.88
C ALA A 39 -11.02 9.51 -6.02
N ALA A 40 -10.85 8.24 -6.41
CA ALA A 40 -11.95 7.31 -6.56
C ALA A 40 -12.69 7.26 -5.22
N ALA A 41 -13.88 7.86 -5.18
CA ALA A 41 -14.74 7.82 -4.03
C ALA A 41 -15.05 6.36 -3.73
N GLN A 42 -14.48 5.86 -2.64
CA GLN A 42 -14.75 4.50 -2.18
C GLN A 42 -16.25 4.38 -1.88
N PRO A 43 -16.86 3.20 -2.12
CA PRO A 43 -18.24 2.95 -1.75
C PRO A 43 -18.42 3.33 -0.28
N ALA A 44 -19.34 4.26 0.00
CA ALA A 44 -19.54 4.78 1.34
C ALA A 44 -19.76 3.62 2.33
N VAL A 45 -18.82 3.47 3.27
CA VAL A 45 -18.97 2.58 4.42
C VAL A 45 -20.31 2.93 5.05
N SER A 46 -21.17 1.93 5.28
CA SER A 46 -22.51 2.20 5.80
C SER A 46 -22.37 2.95 7.15
N PRO A 47 -23.29 3.89 7.48
CA PRO A 47 -23.19 4.68 8.70
C PRO A 47 -23.07 3.82 9.98
N LYS A 48 -23.62 2.60 9.93
CA LYS A 48 -23.58 1.60 11.00
C LYS A 48 -22.15 1.14 11.34
N HIS A 49 -21.21 1.17 10.40
CA HIS A 49 -19.85 0.65 10.58
C HIS A 49 -18.77 1.73 10.61
N LYS A 50 -19.14 2.98 10.32
CA LYS A 50 -18.21 4.12 10.30
C LYS A 50 -17.44 4.25 11.61
N ALA A 51 -18.12 4.13 12.76
CA ALA A 51 -17.47 4.24 14.06
C ALA A 51 -16.40 3.15 14.30
N ALA A 52 -16.68 1.90 13.90
CA ALA A 52 -15.73 0.80 14.01
C ALA A 52 -14.52 0.99 13.09
N PHE A 53 -14.72 1.57 11.91
CA PHE A 53 -13.67 1.89 10.93
C PHE A 53 -12.80 3.02 11.44
N ASP A 54 -13.40 4.14 11.86
CA ASP A 54 -12.69 5.28 12.44
C ASP A 54 -11.84 4.83 13.65
N ALA A 55 -12.40 3.99 14.53
CA ALA A 55 -11.69 3.45 15.68
C ALA A 55 -10.54 2.51 15.29
N PHE A 56 -10.69 1.75 14.20
CA PHE A 56 -9.60 0.91 13.66
C PHE A 56 -8.48 1.77 13.08
N GLU A 57 -8.83 2.73 12.24
CA GLU A 57 -7.86 3.65 11.63
C GLU A 57 -7.09 4.43 12.69
N ALA A 58 -7.76 4.86 13.77
CA ALA A 58 -7.10 5.49 14.91
C ALA A 58 -6.07 4.56 15.57
N ARG A 59 -6.45 3.31 15.88
CA ARG A 59 -5.53 2.33 16.50
C ARG A 59 -4.35 1.96 15.60
N VAL A 60 -4.58 1.88 14.29
CA VAL A 60 -3.49 1.65 13.32
C VAL A 60 -2.58 2.87 13.25
N LYS A 61 -3.12 4.09 13.31
CA LYS A 61 -2.33 5.32 13.35
C LYS A 61 -1.49 5.42 14.62
N ASP A 62 -2.05 5.05 15.78
CA ASP A 62 -1.31 5.00 17.04
C ASP A 62 -0.13 4.04 16.95
N TYR A 63 -0.33 2.88 16.32
CA TYR A 63 0.78 1.98 16.00
C TYR A 63 1.83 2.64 15.09
N VAL A 64 1.40 3.31 14.01
CA VAL A 64 2.32 3.99 13.09
C VAL A 64 3.16 5.04 13.82
N SER A 65 2.54 5.86 14.67
CA SER A 65 3.26 6.84 15.47
C SER A 65 4.24 6.20 16.45
N LEU A 66 3.89 5.06 17.04
CA LEU A 66 4.80 4.30 17.90
C LEU A 66 6.01 3.76 17.14
N ARG A 67 5.83 3.13 15.96
CA ARG A 67 6.96 2.63 15.17
C ARG A 67 7.85 3.77 14.67
N GLU A 68 7.26 4.90 14.25
CA GLU A 68 8.01 6.05 13.74
C GLU A 68 8.84 6.68 14.85
N GLY A 69 8.28 6.82 16.06
CA GLY A 69 9.04 7.30 17.22
C GLY A 69 10.16 6.36 17.67
N ILE A 70 10.12 5.08 17.30
CA ILE A 70 11.23 4.13 17.50
C ILE A 70 12.26 4.30 16.38
N GLU A 71 11.81 4.33 15.13
CA GLU A 71 12.64 4.50 13.94
C GLU A 71 13.47 5.81 14.00
N ASP A 72 12.87 6.91 14.44
CA ASP A 72 13.53 8.21 14.58
C ASP A 72 14.70 8.21 15.58
N LYS A 73 14.67 7.29 16.55
CA LYS A 73 15.73 7.13 17.55
C LYS A 73 16.82 6.15 17.11
N MET A 74 16.62 5.45 15.99
CA MET A 74 17.59 4.51 15.47
C MET A 74 18.69 5.20 14.63
N PRO A 75 19.89 4.61 14.55
CA PRO A 75 20.94 5.10 13.67
C PRO A 75 20.48 5.07 12.21
N LYS A 76 20.53 6.21 11.52
CA LYS A 76 20.18 6.28 10.11
C LYS A 76 21.18 5.51 9.25
N LEU A 77 20.68 4.66 8.36
CA LEU A 77 21.50 3.99 7.36
C LEU A 77 22.06 5.01 6.36
N SER A 78 23.33 4.83 6.00
CA SER A 78 23.94 5.56 4.88
C SER A 78 23.34 5.08 3.55
N LYS A 79 23.40 5.94 2.52
CA LYS A 79 23.03 5.56 1.14
C LYS A 79 23.96 4.50 0.55
N GLU A 80 25.15 4.34 1.14
CA GLU A 80 26.19 3.38 0.75
C GLU A 80 26.25 2.17 1.69
N ALA A 81 25.22 1.98 2.52
CA ALA A 81 25.16 0.88 3.48
C ALA A 81 25.29 -0.48 2.78
N LYS A 82 26.09 -1.36 3.37
CA LYS A 82 26.28 -2.72 2.86
C LYS A 82 25.02 -3.57 3.14
N PRO A 83 24.75 -4.62 2.35
CA PRO A 83 23.61 -5.51 2.59
C PRO A 83 23.52 -6.01 4.04
N GLU A 84 24.66 -6.35 4.65
CA GLU A 84 24.72 -6.83 6.04
C GLU A 84 24.29 -5.76 7.05
N GLU A 85 24.63 -4.49 6.80
CA GLU A 85 24.25 -3.35 7.65
C GLU A 85 22.74 -3.06 7.53
N ILE A 86 22.19 -3.20 6.32
CA ILE A 86 20.75 -3.05 6.06
C ILE A 86 19.96 -4.12 6.80
N GLU A 87 20.37 -5.39 6.71
CA GLU A 87 19.70 -6.49 7.39
C GLU A 87 19.84 -6.41 8.91
N ALA A 88 21.00 -5.99 9.42
CA ALA A 88 21.19 -5.74 10.85
C ALA A 88 20.27 -4.62 11.34
N HIS A 89 20.13 -3.53 10.58
CA HIS A 89 19.23 -2.42 10.92
C HIS A 89 17.75 -2.85 10.90
N LYS A 90 17.32 -3.59 9.87
CA LYS A 90 15.95 -4.14 9.81
C LYS A 90 15.65 -5.03 11.00
N THR A 91 16.59 -5.92 11.34
CA THR A 91 16.46 -6.81 12.49
C THR A 91 16.35 -6.01 13.79
N ALA A 92 17.25 -5.06 14.03
CA ALA A 92 17.21 -4.20 15.21
C ALA A 92 15.89 -3.41 15.31
N PHE A 93 15.39 -2.91 14.18
CA PHE A 93 14.13 -2.17 14.13
C PHE A 93 12.94 -3.07 14.48
N GLN A 94 12.88 -4.25 13.86
CA GLN A 94 11.86 -5.25 14.13
C GLN A 94 11.87 -5.65 15.61
N GLU A 95 13.04 -5.87 16.22
CA GLU A 95 13.15 -6.24 17.62
C GLU A 95 12.73 -5.11 18.58
N ALA A 96 13.09 -3.86 18.25
CA ALA A 96 12.68 -2.70 19.04
C ALA A 96 11.15 -2.51 19.02
N VAL A 97 10.53 -2.61 17.84
CA VAL A 97 9.06 -2.55 17.71
C VAL A 97 8.40 -3.73 18.42
N ARG A 98 8.97 -4.94 18.27
CA ARG A 98 8.47 -6.15 18.94
C ARG A 98 8.48 -5.99 20.47
N SER A 99 9.55 -5.41 21.00
CA SER A 99 9.70 -5.17 22.45
C SER A 99 8.72 -4.12 22.95
N ALA A 100 8.52 -3.03 22.21
CA ALA A 100 7.53 -2.01 22.53
C ALA A 100 6.07 -2.55 22.49
N ARG A 101 5.84 -3.61 21.72
CA ARG A 101 4.54 -4.29 21.57
C ARG A 101 4.44 -5.60 22.37
N ALA A 102 5.24 -5.79 23.42
CA ALA A 102 5.23 -7.04 24.20
C ALA A 102 3.84 -7.43 24.75
N SER A 103 2.95 -6.46 24.97
CA SER A 103 1.58 -6.69 25.45
C SER A 103 0.53 -6.85 24.36
N ALA A 104 0.91 -6.76 23.07
CA ALA A 104 -0.03 -6.81 21.95
C ALA A 104 -0.66 -8.20 21.82
N LYS A 105 -1.97 -8.23 21.58
CA LYS A 105 -2.78 -9.45 21.51
C LYS A 105 -3.63 -9.47 20.26
N GLN A 106 -4.06 -10.68 19.92
CA GLN A 106 -5.01 -10.86 18.83
C GLN A 106 -6.33 -10.15 19.15
N GLY A 107 -6.84 -9.39 18.19
CA GLY A 107 -8.10 -8.65 18.31
C GLY A 107 -7.95 -7.24 18.87
N ASP A 108 -6.72 -6.79 19.20
CA ASP A 108 -6.47 -5.40 19.60
C ASP A 108 -6.75 -4.43 18.43
N LEU A 109 -6.52 -4.85 17.18
CA LEU A 109 -6.81 -4.10 15.96
C LEU A 109 -8.07 -4.66 15.28
N PHE A 110 -8.11 -5.96 14.99
CA PHE A 110 -9.29 -6.64 14.48
C PHE A 110 -10.26 -7.01 15.60
N VAL A 111 -10.82 -6.00 16.25
CA VAL A 111 -11.86 -6.19 17.27
C VAL A 111 -13.01 -7.02 16.71
N PRO A 112 -13.67 -7.86 17.53
CA PRO A 112 -14.62 -8.87 17.05
C PRO A 112 -15.73 -8.31 16.13
N GLU A 113 -16.24 -7.11 16.43
CA GLU A 113 -17.25 -6.43 15.62
C GLU A 113 -16.74 -6.10 14.21
N LEU A 114 -15.54 -5.53 14.13
CA LEU A 114 -14.91 -5.21 12.85
C LEU A 114 -14.58 -6.47 12.06
N ALA A 115 -14.05 -7.50 12.73
CA ALA A 115 -13.73 -8.78 12.11
C ALA A 115 -14.98 -9.46 11.52
N ALA A 116 -16.12 -9.38 12.21
CA ALA A 116 -17.39 -9.88 11.69
C ALA A 116 -17.82 -9.14 10.42
N HIS A 117 -17.68 -7.82 10.40
CA HIS A 117 -18.02 -7.02 9.23
C HIS A 117 -17.07 -7.27 8.04
N ILE A 118 -15.76 -7.34 8.29
CA ILE A 118 -14.78 -7.66 7.24
C ILE A 118 -15.12 -9.02 6.60
N ARG A 119 -15.51 -10.03 7.40
CA ARG A 119 -15.98 -11.32 6.87
C ARG A 119 -17.22 -11.18 5.99
N GLU A 120 -18.17 -10.33 6.37
CA GLU A 120 -19.38 -10.07 5.58
C GLU A 120 -19.03 -9.43 4.22
N VAL A 121 -18.15 -8.42 4.23
CA VAL A 121 -17.66 -7.75 3.02
C VAL A 121 -16.94 -8.73 2.09
N ILE A 122 -16.01 -9.52 2.62
CA ILE A 122 -15.31 -10.56 1.85
C ILE A 122 -16.31 -11.53 1.23
N LYS A 123 -17.29 -12.00 2.02
CA LYS A 123 -18.30 -12.94 1.55
C LYS A 123 -19.20 -12.35 0.46
N SER A 124 -19.58 -11.06 0.55
CA SER A 124 -20.41 -10.40 -0.46
C SER A 124 -19.68 -10.11 -1.76
N GLU A 125 -18.36 -9.86 -1.68
CA GLU A 125 -17.53 -9.45 -2.82
C GLU A 125 -16.77 -10.62 -3.46
N THR A 126 -16.99 -11.86 -3.01
CA THR A 126 -16.37 -13.06 -3.60
C THR A 126 -17.34 -13.76 -4.56
N PRO A 127 -17.24 -13.55 -5.89
CA PRO A 127 -18.00 -14.30 -6.88
C PRO A 127 -17.79 -15.82 -6.73
N PRO A 128 -18.73 -16.67 -7.15
CA PRO A 128 -18.59 -18.12 -7.07
C PRO A 128 -17.30 -18.69 -7.70
N ARG A 129 -16.78 -18.05 -8.76
CA ARG A 129 -15.51 -18.42 -9.41
C ARG A 129 -14.29 -18.05 -8.57
N VAL A 130 -14.23 -16.82 -8.07
CA VAL A 130 -13.19 -16.35 -7.14
C VAL A 130 -13.21 -17.18 -5.85
N LYS A 131 -14.40 -17.63 -5.40
CA LYS A 131 -14.53 -18.53 -4.25
C LYS A 131 -13.82 -19.86 -4.46
N GLN A 132 -13.79 -20.41 -5.68
CA GLN A 132 -13.06 -21.64 -5.97
C GLN A 132 -11.55 -21.40 -6.01
N GLU A 133 -11.11 -20.35 -6.71
CA GLU A 133 -9.70 -19.96 -6.77
C GLU A 133 -9.12 -19.68 -5.38
N VAL A 134 -9.81 -18.85 -4.59
CA VAL A 134 -9.45 -18.57 -3.20
C VAL A 134 -9.38 -19.85 -2.38
N ARG A 135 -10.33 -20.79 -2.53
CA ARG A 135 -10.31 -22.06 -1.80
C ARG A 135 -9.14 -22.97 -2.21
N GLU A 136 -8.81 -23.02 -3.49
CA GLU A 136 -7.68 -23.80 -4.00
C GLU A 136 -6.35 -23.22 -3.52
N THR A 137 -6.18 -21.90 -3.60
CA THR A 137 -4.95 -21.23 -3.13
C THR A 137 -4.81 -21.29 -1.61
N VAL A 138 -5.90 -21.14 -0.85
CA VAL A 138 -5.92 -21.40 0.59
C VAL A 138 -5.47 -22.83 0.89
N LYS A 139 -6.03 -23.82 0.21
CA LYS A 139 -5.69 -25.23 0.41
C LYS A 139 -4.21 -25.49 0.13
N GLU A 140 -3.63 -24.88 -0.89
CA GLU A 140 -2.20 -24.96 -1.17
C GLU A 140 -1.34 -24.30 -0.06
N SER A 141 -1.81 -23.19 0.49
CA SER A 141 -1.12 -22.48 1.59
C SER A 141 -1.16 -23.23 2.93
N GLU A 142 -2.26 -23.92 3.26
CA GLU A 142 -2.40 -24.70 4.49
C GLU A 142 -1.43 -25.89 4.56
N VAL A 143 -1.00 -26.42 3.41
CA VAL A 143 0.02 -27.48 3.32
C VAL A 143 1.39 -26.99 3.83
N LYS A 144 1.64 -25.68 3.83
CA LYS A 144 2.89 -25.04 4.27
C LYS A 144 2.72 -24.40 5.65
N ALA A 145 2.22 -25.13 6.64
CA ALA A 145 1.86 -24.66 7.99
C ALA A 145 2.79 -23.56 8.55
N VAL A 146 2.35 -22.30 8.47
CA VAL A 146 3.02 -21.15 9.05
C VAL A 146 2.39 -20.81 10.39
N PRO A 147 3.18 -20.60 11.47
CA PRO A 147 2.65 -20.07 12.71
C PRO A 147 2.23 -18.60 12.53
N VAL A 148 0.92 -18.35 12.45
CA VAL A 148 0.35 -17.00 12.49
C VAL A 148 0.18 -16.56 13.94
N ARG A 149 0.95 -15.55 14.37
CA ARG A 149 0.94 -15.03 15.75
C ARG A 149 1.13 -13.52 15.75
N VAL A 150 0.45 -12.82 16.66
CA VAL A 150 0.66 -11.38 16.88
C VAL A 150 2.10 -11.13 17.33
N ASN A 151 2.68 -10.03 16.85
CA ASN A 151 4.02 -9.59 17.17
C ASN A 151 5.13 -10.57 16.72
N TYR A 152 4.83 -11.38 15.70
CA TYR A 152 5.73 -12.36 15.11
C TYR A 152 6.13 -11.94 13.68
N PRO A 153 7.33 -12.32 13.19
CA PRO A 153 7.74 -12.04 11.83
C PRO A 153 6.80 -12.70 10.81
N TYR A 154 6.42 -11.94 9.79
CA TYR A 154 5.64 -12.39 8.65
C TYR A 154 6.58 -13.05 7.62
N PRO A 155 6.27 -14.26 7.14
CA PRO A 155 7.11 -14.94 6.16
C PRO A 155 6.81 -14.43 4.73
N ASP A 156 7.54 -13.43 4.28
CA ASP A 156 7.41 -12.85 2.93
C ASP A 156 7.63 -13.88 1.79
N THR A 157 8.32 -15.01 2.04
CA THR A 157 8.62 -16.02 1.02
C THR A 157 7.48 -16.99 0.69
N GLN A 158 6.37 -16.94 1.46
CA GLN A 158 5.23 -17.83 1.31
C GLN A 158 3.94 -17.07 0.91
N GLU A 159 4.09 -15.87 0.36
CA GLU A 159 3.01 -15.07 -0.20
C GLU A 159 2.32 -15.85 -1.34
N LEU A 160 1.10 -16.31 -1.09
CA LEU A 160 0.32 -17.07 -2.07
C LEU A 160 -0.82 -16.25 -2.69
N LEU A 161 -1.22 -15.14 -2.07
CA LEU A 161 -2.39 -14.35 -2.49
C LEU A 161 -2.19 -12.84 -2.27
N ASP A 162 -2.16 -12.08 -3.36
CA ASP A 162 -2.40 -10.64 -3.32
C ASP A 162 -3.91 -10.36 -3.14
N MET A 163 -4.24 -9.34 -2.35
CA MET A 163 -5.64 -8.94 -2.14
C MET A 163 -6.22 -8.33 -3.42
N PRO A 164 -7.39 -8.79 -3.90
CA PRO A 164 -8.06 -8.16 -5.03
C PRO A 164 -8.32 -6.68 -4.78
N PRO A 165 -8.04 -5.77 -5.74
CA PRO A 165 -8.26 -4.34 -5.58
C PRO A 165 -9.70 -3.96 -5.22
N THR A 166 -10.68 -4.72 -5.72
CA THR A 166 -12.11 -4.50 -5.41
C THR A 166 -12.42 -4.68 -3.93
N LEU A 167 -11.76 -5.64 -3.27
CA LEU A 167 -11.90 -5.87 -1.83
C LEU A 167 -11.23 -4.75 -1.03
N LEU A 168 -10.04 -4.29 -1.44
CA LEU A 168 -9.33 -3.19 -0.80
C LEU A 168 -10.16 -1.89 -0.74
N LEU A 169 -11.00 -1.64 -1.75
CA LEU A 169 -11.89 -0.46 -1.78
C LEU A 169 -13.02 -0.50 -0.74
N ARG A 170 -13.28 -1.66 -0.12
CA ARG A 170 -14.35 -1.88 0.85
C ARG A 170 -13.86 -2.07 2.28
N LEU A 171 -12.55 -2.18 2.47
CA LEU A 171 -11.92 -2.33 3.77
C LEU A 171 -11.54 -0.96 4.36
N PRO A 172 -11.34 -0.87 5.69
CA PRO A 172 -10.81 0.34 6.30
C PRO A 172 -9.48 0.72 5.66
N GLN A 173 -9.26 2.02 5.46
CA GLN A 173 -8.05 2.49 4.81
C GLN A 173 -6.85 2.26 5.71
N LEU A 174 -5.71 1.97 5.10
CA LEU A 174 -4.46 1.76 5.82
C LEU A 174 -3.46 2.86 5.48
N PRO A 175 -2.69 3.33 6.47
CA PRO A 175 -1.52 4.14 6.19
C PRO A 175 -0.50 3.32 5.39
N LYS A 176 0.38 4.00 4.66
CA LYS A 176 1.35 3.39 3.72
C LYS A 176 2.28 2.35 4.37
N GLN A 177 2.51 2.45 5.69
CA GLN A 177 3.39 1.60 6.48
C GLN A 177 2.74 0.24 6.78
N VAL A 178 1.44 0.09 6.56
CA VAL A 178 0.67 -1.12 6.91
C VAL A 178 0.01 -1.69 5.65
N ARG A 179 -0.16 -3.02 5.62
CA ARG A 179 -0.83 -3.73 4.53
C ARG A 179 -1.67 -4.89 5.06
N TYR A 180 -2.72 -5.20 4.32
CA TYR A 180 -3.48 -6.44 4.48
C TYR A 180 -2.78 -7.58 3.74
N ARG A 181 -2.78 -8.77 4.34
CA ARG A 181 -2.21 -10.02 3.78
C ARG A 181 -3.07 -11.22 4.12
N TYR A 182 -2.97 -12.29 3.34
CA TYR A 182 -3.59 -13.58 3.67
C TYR A 182 -2.54 -14.64 3.99
N VAL A 183 -2.86 -15.52 4.95
CA VAL A 183 -2.16 -16.79 5.20
C VAL A 183 -3.22 -17.85 5.48
N GLY A 184 -3.38 -18.82 4.58
CA GLY A 184 -4.55 -19.69 4.63
C GLY A 184 -5.82 -18.87 4.58
N ARG A 185 -6.77 -19.20 5.46
CA ARG A 185 -8.05 -18.50 5.61
C ARG A 185 -7.97 -17.23 6.45
N ASN A 186 -6.80 -16.89 6.96
CA ASN A 186 -6.64 -15.81 7.93
C ASN A 186 -6.28 -14.51 7.21
N LEU A 187 -6.93 -13.42 7.60
CA LEU A 187 -6.55 -12.08 7.19
C LEU A 187 -5.61 -11.50 8.24
N LEU A 188 -4.44 -11.04 7.81
CA LEU A 188 -3.39 -10.46 8.63
C LEU A 188 -3.28 -8.98 8.33
N LEU A 189 -2.90 -8.23 9.36
CA LEU A 189 -2.42 -6.87 9.25
C LEU A 189 -0.91 -6.90 9.49
N VAL A 190 -0.14 -6.44 8.50
CA VAL A 190 1.32 -6.57 8.49
C VAL A 190 1.94 -5.19 8.27
N ASP A 191 3.00 -4.90 9.01
CA ASP A 191 3.84 -3.74 8.75
C ASP A 191 4.75 -4.01 7.56
N ARG A 192 4.81 -3.05 6.63
CA ARG A 192 5.49 -3.25 5.34
C ARG A 192 7.00 -3.30 5.45
N GLU A 193 7.57 -2.60 6.42
CA GLU A 193 8.99 -2.32 6.51
C GLU A 193 9.68 -3.19 7.56
N ASN A 194 9.02 -3.42 8.70
CA ASN A 194 9.56 -4.32 9.73
C ASN A 194 9.04 -5.76 9.62
N GLY A 195 8.07 -6.03 8.76
CA GLY A 195 7.56 -7.38 8.52
C GLY A 195 6.86 -8.02 9.72
N LEU A 196 6.38 -7.25 10.70
CA LEU A 196 5.66 -7.81 11.85
C LEU A 196 4.17 -7.97 11.57
N ILE A 197 3.61 -9.08 12.05
CA ILE A 197 2.17 -9.30 12.14
C ILE A 197 1.64 -8.45 13.30
N LEU A 198 0.88 -7.41 12.96
CA LEU A 198 0.31 -6.48 13.94
C LEU A 198 -0.91 -7.06 14.62
N ASP A 199 -1.75 -7.74 13.85
CA ASP A 199 -2.92 -8.48 14.29
C ASP A 199 -3.39 -9.43 13.18
N PHE A 200 -4.26 -10.38 13.51
CA PHE A 200 -4.88 -11.26 12.54
C PHE A 200 -6.28 -11.69 12.97
N MET A 201 -7.13 -11.97 11.98
CA MET A 201 -8.44 -12.57 12.19
C MET A 201 -8.52 -13.92 11.47
N THR A 202 -9.18 -14.87 12.11
CA THR A 202 -9.41 -16.20 11.53
C THR A 202 -10.66 -16.21 10.66
N ASP A 203 -10.69 -17.16 9.72
CA ASP A 203 -11.84 -17.45 8.88
C ASP A 203 -12.33 -16.23 8.09
N ALA A 204 -11.40 -15.39 7.64
CA ALA A 204 -11.71 -14.24 6.80
C ALA A 204 -12.24 -14.69 5.43
N LEU A 205 -11.73 -15.81 4.92
CA LEU A 205 -12.14 -16.41 3.64
C LEU A 205 -13.16 -17.55 3.85
N PRO A 206 -14.22 -17.62 3.02
CA PRO A 206 -15.34 -18.56 3.18
C PRO A 206 -15.02 -20.01 2.82
#